data_AF-A0A524D5U1-F1
#
_entry.id   AF-A0A524D5U1-F1
#
_cell.length_a   1.000
_cell.length_b   1.000
_cell.length_c   1.000
_cell.angle_alpha   90.00
_cell.angle_beta   90.00
_cell.angle_gamma   90.00
#
_symmetry.space_group_name_H-M   'P 1'
#
loop_
_entity.id
_entity.type
_entity.pdbx_description
1 polymer ?
#
loop_
_entity_poly.entity_id
_entity_poly.type
_entity_poly.pdbx_seq_one_letter_code
_entity_poly.pdbx_strand_id
1 'polypeptide(L)'
;MVLKNDIFTPNLHLSALIFELTTSILVLIIALLIFKKWRERKTKATLFLSIALFSISIAALFAFSGLFGWLISWVLNGFSETYSPLYYQFSLPLGYLFVIPYDLFLALFTIWIFLDKKYKKIIPFLIAGIIIGALLFLPTNYWGVDPEATTDPTSTRIIIMGLFLLYNVVVYIFLAFYAFRESRKTEDKVYRTGFRVIALGQIANIIVFVFFLLDSILILFNPGSPGYSIFIDLAWITAIIASFLFYLGFILPNWFRKIIKSEDKPKPA
;
A
#
# COMPACT_ATOMS: atom_id res chain seq x y z
N MET A 1 7.65 12.75 30.36
CA MET A 1 7.14 11.58 29.63
C MET A 1 8.34 10.98 28.93
N VAL A 2 8.80 9.80 29.34
CA VAL A 2 9.99 9.19 28.74
C VAL A 2 9.49 8.39 27.53
N LEU A 3 9.72 8.93 26.34
CA LEU A 3 9.43 8.21 25.09
C LEU A 3 10.45 7.07 25.00
N LYS A 4 10.05 5.85 25.35
CA LYS A 4 10.81 4.65 24.99
C LYS A 4 10.50 4.36 23.52
N ASN A 5 11.42 3.73 22.78
CA ASN A 5 11.15 3.09 21.48
C ASN A 5 11.29 3.93 20.22
N ASP A 6 12.20 4.89 20.24
CA ASP A 6 12.28 5.88 19.18
C ASP A 6 13.75 6.18 18.82
N ILE A 7 14.57 5.14 18.68
CA ILE A 7 15.97 5.29 18.30
C ILE A 7 16.14 4.72 16.90
N PHE A 8 16.76 5.51 16.02
CA PHE A 8 17.12 5.05 14.69
C PHE A 8 18.05 3.83 14.76
N THR A 9 17.59 2.69 14.26
CA THR A 9 18.38 1.46 14.14
C THR A 9 18.74 1.18 12.68
N PRO A 10 20.01 1.36 12.26
CA PRO A 10 20.39 1.29 10.84
C PRO A 10 19.96 0.01 10.14
N ASN A 11 20.05 -1.14 10.81
CA ASN A 11 19.72 -2.44 10.21
C ASN A 11 18.24 -2.60 9.80
N LEU A 12 17.32 -1.93 10.50
CA LEU A 12 15.88 -2.00 10.23
C LEU A 12 15.39 -0.81 9.40
N HIS A 13 15.89 0.39 9.71
CA HIS A 13 15.38 1.61 9.10
C HIS A 13 15.94 1.81 7.68
N LEU A 14 17.19 1.41 7.42
CA LEU A 14 17.78 1.56 6.08
C LEU A 14 17.13 0.61 5.05
N SER A 15 16.83 -0.63 5.44
CA SER A 15 16.13 -1.57 4.56
C SER A 15 14.73 -1.06 4.22
N ALA A 16 13.94 -0.67 5.24
CA ALA A 16 12.61 -0.11 5.06
C ALA A 16 12.65 1.13 4.14
N LEU A 17 13.57 2.07 4.37
CA LEU A 17 13.76 3.26 3.54
C LEU A 17 14.03 2.93 2.07
N ILE A 18 14.89 1.94 1.80
CA ILE A 18 15.18 1.49 0.42
C ILE A 18 13.93 0.88 -0.21
N PHE A 19 13.20 0.04 0.52
CA PHE A 19 12.01 -0.62 0.00
C PHE A 19 10.85 0.35 -0.23
N GLU A 20 10.68 1.35 0.64
CA GLU A 20 9.70 2.42 0.50
C GLU A 20 9.94 3.25 -0.77
N LEU A 21 11.17 3.72 -0.96
CA LEU A 21 11.56 4.46 -2.16
C LEU A 21 11.38 3.61 -3.43
N THR A 22 11.81 2.35 -3.38
CA THR A 22 11.68 1.41 -4.49
C THR A 22 10.21 1.21 -4.85
N THR A 23 9.34 0.98 -3.86
CA THR A 23 7.89 0.84 -4.05
C THR A 23 7.30 2.11 -4.66
N SER A 24 7.64 3.28 -4.12
CA SER A 24 7.16 4.56 -4.63
C SER A 24 7.51 4.76 -6.11
N ILE A 25 8.77 4.51 -6.49
CA ILE A 25 9.26 4.64 -7.88
C ILE A 25 8.58 3.62 -8.80
N LEU A 26 8.54 2.35 -8.41
CA LEU A 26 7.93 1.29 -9.23
C LEU A 26 6.46 1.59 -9.50
N VAL A 27 5.70 1.96 -8.48
CA VAL A 27 4.28 2.27 -8.66
C VAL A 27 4.08 3.56 -9.45
N LEU A 28 4.93 4.58 -9.27
CA LEU A 28 4.89 5.80 -10.06
C LEU A 28 5.07 5.51 -11.55
N ILE A 29 6.04 4.67 -11.90
CA ILE A 29 6.28 4.24 -13.28
C ILE A 29 5.02 3.57 -13.85
N ILE A 30 4.37 2.67 -13.11
CA ILE A 30 3.13 2.03 -13.55
C ILE A 30 2.02 3.08 -13.72
N ALA A 31 1.87 3.99 -12.77
CA ALA A 31 0.88 5.07 -12.83
C ALA A 31 1.07 5.93 -14.09
N LEU A 32 2.30 6.33 -14.41
CA LEU A 32 2.64 7.11 -15.61
C LEU A 32 2.36 6.33 -16.91
N LEU A 33 2.65 5.03 -16.95
CA LEU A 33 2.35 4.18 -18.10
C LEU A 33 0.83 4.04 -18.32
N ILE A 34 0.05 3.91 -17.25
CA ILE A 34 -1.42 3.87 -17.33
C ILE A 34 -1.98 5.24 -17.71
N PHE A 35 -1.42 6.33 -17.18
CA PHE A 35 -1.79 7.70 -17.55
C PHE A 35 -1.57 7.96 -19.04
N LYS A 36 -0.43 7.51 -19.60
CA LYS A 36 -0.15 7.58 -21.03
C LYS A 36 -1.23 6.85 -21.84
N LYS A 37 -1.59 5.62 -21.45
CA LYS A 37 -2.68 4.86 -22.07
C LYS A 37 -4.03 5.58 -21.95
N TRP A 38 -4.29 6.27 -20.84
CA TRP A 38 -5.49 7.10 -20.70
C TRP A 38 -5.46 8.29 -21.66
N ARG A 39 -4.33 8.96 -21.85
CA ARG A 39 -4.23 10.06 -22.83
C ARG A 39 -4.57 9.61 -24.24
N GLU A 40 -4.20 8.38 -24.60
CA GLU A 40 -4.50 7.77 -25.91
C GLU A 40 -5.97 7.34 -26.05
N ARG A 41 -6.56 6.71 -25.02
CA ARG A 41 -7.88 6.07 -25.11
C ARG A 41 -9.04 6.88 -24.50
N LYS A 42 -8.73 7.83 -23.64
CA LYS A 42 -9.68 8.69 -22.89
C LYS A 42 -10.76 7.93 -22.09
N THR A 43 -10.48 6.70 -21.67
CA THR A 43 -11.39 5.86 -20.87
C THR A 43 -11.36 6.22 -19.39
N LYS A 44 -12.53 6.51 -18.79
CA LYS A 44 -12.65 6.88 -17.36
C LYS A 44 -12.03 5.87 -16.40
N ALA A 45 -12.22 4.56 -16.63
CA ALA A 45 -11.59 3.53 -15.80
C ALA A 45 -10.05 3.64 -15.78
N THR A 46 -9.43 3.91 -16.92
CA THR A 46 -7.96 4.04 -16.99
C THR A 46 -7.48 5.28 -16.24
N LEU A 47 -8.27 6.36 -16.23
CA LEU A 47 -8.00 7.52 -15.39
C LEU A 47 -8.11 7.18 -13.91
N PHE A 48 -9.19 6.51 -13.49
CA PHE A 48 -9.37 6.11 -12.08
C PHE A 48 -8.21 5.23 -11.60
N LEU A 49 -7.83 4.22 -12.39
CA LEU A 49 -6.68 3.37 -12.06
C LEU A 49 -5.37 4.16 -11.99
N SER A 50 -5.15 5.11 -12.92
CA SER A 50 -3.96 5.95 -12.90
C SER A 50 -3.89 6.84 -11.67
N ILE A 51 -5.00 7.46 -11.26
CA ILE A 51 -5.07 8.30 -10.06
C ILE A 51 -4.85 7.44 -8.82
N ALA A 52 -5.48 6.26 -8.76
CA ALA A 52 -5.27 5.32 -7.66
C ALA A 52 -3.76 5.00 -7.51
N LEU A 53 -3.11 4.51 -8.57
CA LEU A 53 -1.69 4.17 -8.51
C LEU A 53 -0.79 5.37 -8.20
N PHE A 54 -1.15 6.57 -8.67
CA PHE A 54 -0.44 7.78 -8.29
C PHE A 54 -0.59 8.06 -6.78
N SER A 55 -1.79 7.96 -6.22
CA SER A 55 -2.05 8.15 -4.79
C SER A 55 -1.25 7.19 -3.91
N ILE A 56 -1.21 5.89 -4.22
CA ILE A 56 -0.41 4.94 -3.42
C ILE A 56 1.10 5.13 -3.59
N SER A 57 1.56 5.63 -4.74
CA SER A 57 2.97 6.02 -4.93
C SER A 57 3.35 7.22 -4.04
N ILE A 58 2.45 8.21 -3.92
CA ILE A 58 2.60 9.34 -3.00
C ILE A 58 2.54 8.88 -1.53
N ALA A 59 1.66 7.93 -1.19
CA ALA A 59 1.62 7.32 0.15
C ALA A 59 2.98 6.69 0.52
N ALA A 60 3.57 5.89 -0.37
CA ALA A 60 4.89 5.30 -0.17
C ALA A 60 6.00 6.37 -0.11
N LEU A 61 5.86 7.48 -0.84
CA LEU A 61 6.81 8.60 -0.77
C LEU A 61 6.75 9.33 0.58
N PHE A 62 5.56 9.45 1.19
CA PHE A 62 5.41 10.00 2.54
C PHE A 62 5.99 9.07 3.61
N ALA A 63 5.83 7.75 3.47
CA ALA A 63 6.53 6.80 4.34
C ALA A 63 8.06 7.00 4.23
N PHE A 64 8.58 7.00 2.99
CA PHE A 64 10.00 7.23 2.70
C PHE A 64 10.52 8.54 3.29
N SER A 65 9.81 9.65 3.06
CA SER A 65 10.25 10.95 3.56
C SER A 65 10.34 10.95 5.08
N GLY A 66 9.40 10.26 5.73
CA GLY A 66 9.37 9.93 7.14
C GLY A 66 10.61 9.23 7.68
N LEU A 67 11.09 8.18 7.03
CA LEU A 67 12.33 7.52 7.45
C LEU A 67 13.58 8.32 7.05
N PHE A 68 13.53 9.00 5.91
CA PHE A 68 14.68 9.70 5.36
C PHE A 68 15.15 10.88 6.21
N GLY A 69 14.24 11.77 6.61
CA GLY A 69 14.64 12.83 7.54
C GLY A 69 14.98 12.33 8.96
N TRP A 70 14.48 11.17 9.42
CA TRP A 70 14.95 10.56 10.67
C TRP A 70 16.39 10.11 10.52
N LEU A 71 16.74 9.50 9.39
CA LEU A 71 18.12 9.23 8.99
C LEU A 71 18.95 10.52 8.95
N ILE A 72 18.46 11.61 8.36
CA ILE A 72 19.17 12.91 8.34
C ILE A 72 19.39 13.43 9.76
N SER A 73 18.38 13.40 10.63
CA SER A 73 18.52 13.80 12.03
C SER A 73 19.56 12.94 12.75
N TRP A 74 19.58 11.62 12.51
CA TRP A 74 20.56 10.71 13.09
C TRP A 74 21.99 11.04 12.65
N VAL A 75 22.20 11.34 11.36
CA VAL A 75 23.50 11.77 10.82
C VAL A 75 23.93 13.12 11.40
N LEU A 76 23.03 14.11 11.44
CA LEU A 76 23.32 15.47 11.90
C LEU A 76 23.67 15.54 13.39
N ASN A 77 23.10 14.65 14.21
CA ASN A 77 23.44 14.53 15.63
C ASN A 77 24.67 13.64 15.88
N GLY A 78 25.48 13.36 14.84
CA GLY A 78 26.72 12.60 15.00
C GLY A 78 26.51 11.14 15.38
N PHE A 79 25.43 10.52 14.87
CA PHE A 79 25.06 9.14 15.13
C PHE A 79 24.70 8.84 16.60
N SER A 80 24.39 9.87 17.37
CA SER A 80 23.83 9.71 18.72
C SER A 80 22.40 9.17 18.67
N GLU A 81 21.89 8.74 19.83
CA GLU A 81 20.47 8.40 20.00
C GLU A 81 19.62 9.60 19.56
N THR A 82 18.92 9.44 18.44
CA THR A 82 18.09 10.47 17.83
C THR A 82 16.66 9.98 17.82
N TYR A 83 15.82 10.69 18.58
CA TYR A 83 14.38 10.52 18.61
C TYR A 83 13.74 10.88 17.27
N SER A 84 12.62 10.23 16.94
CA SER A 84 11.73 10.53 15.82
C SER A 84 11.56 12.04 15.74
N PRO A 85 11.98 12.66 14.65
CA PRO A 85 11.67 14.06 14.45
C PRO A 85 10.15 14.22 14.31
N LEU A 86 9.60 15.34 14.78
CA LEU A 86 8.17 15.63 14.72
C LEU A 86 7.59 15.41 13.30
N TYR A 87 8.37 15.67 12.26
CA TYR A 87 7.91 15.49 10.89
C TYR A 87 7.65 14.00 10.54
N TYR A 88 8.36 13.02 11.14
CA TYR A 88 8.10 11.59 10.94
C TYR A 88 6.73 11.20 11.51
N GLN A 89 6.35 11.79 12.65
CA GLN A 89 5.01 11.61 13.23
C GLN A 89 3.89 12.14 12.33
N PHE A 90 4.18 13.12 11.46
CA PHE A 90 3.24 13.65 10.47
C PHE A 90 3.27 12.89 9.14
N SER A 91 4.41 12.33 8.76
CA SER A 91 4.58 11.69 7.46
C SER A 91 3.79 10.38 7.37
N LEU A 92 3.75 9.59 8.45
CA LEU A 92 2.98 8.34 8.52
C LEU A 92 1.46 8.55 8.32
N PRO A 93 0.76 9.40 9.11
CA PRO A 93 -0.67 9.62 8.91
C PRO A 93 -0.97 10.26 7.54
N LEU A 94 -0.07 11.09 7.00
CA LEU A 94 -0.19 11.57 5.62
C LEU A 94 -0.07 10.41 4.60
N GLY A 95 0.89 9.50 4.79
CA GLY A 95 1.02 8.29 3.99
C GLY A 95 -0.28 7.47 3.98
N TYR A 96 -0.82 7.16 5.15
CA TYR A 96 -2.10 6.45 5.29
C TYR A 96 -3.28 7.24 4.70
N LEU A 97 -3.29 8.56 4.83
CA LEU A 97 -4.30 9.42 4.21
C LEU A 97 -4.32 9.26 2.70
N PHE A 98 -3.17 9.11 2.04
CA PHE A 98 -3.08 8.91 0.58
C PHE A 98 -3.48 7.50 0.13
N VAL A 99 -3.60 6.53 1.03
CA VAL A 99 -4.20 5.22 0.72
C VAL A 99 -5.72 5.34 0.55
N ILE A 100 -6.38 6.27 1.25
CA ILE A 100 -7.84 6.48 1.10
C ILE A 100 -8.22 6.86 -0.34
N PRO A 101 -7.64 7.88 -1.01
CA PRO A 101 -7.94 8.15 -2.40
C PRO A 101 -7.50 6.99 -3.31
N TYR A 102 -6.42 6.26 -3.00
CA TYR A 102 -6.08 5.03 -3.73
C TYR A 102 -7.26 4.06 -3.76
N ASP A 103 -7.80 3.73 -2.58
CA ASP A 103 -8.91 2.80 -2.41
C ASP A 103 -10.20 3.29 -3.07
N LEU A 104 -10.52 4.59 -2.93
CA LEU A 104 -11.70 5.18 -3.56
C LEU A 104 -11.63 5.08 -5.08
N PHE A 105 -10.50 5.45 -5.68
CA PHE A 105 -10.32 5.38 -7.12
C PHE A 105 -10.21 3.93 -7.63
N LEU A 106 -9.69 3.00 -6.82
CA LEU A 106 -9.66 1.58 -7.14
C LEU A 106 -11.06 0.95 -7.11
N ALA A 107 -11.89 1.32 -6.14
CA ALA A 107 -13.29 0.92 -6.08
C ALA A 107 -14.08 1.51 -7.26
N LEU A 108 -13.87 2.78 -7.62
CA LEU A 108 -14.46 3.39 -8.83
C LEU A 108 -14.02 2.68 -10.11
N PHE A 109 -12.73 2.34 -10.24
CA PHE A 109 -12.22 1.54 -11.35
C PHE A 109 -12.96 0.19 -11.45
N THR A 110 -13.10 -0.50 -10.32
CA THR A 110 -13.78 -1.80 -10.24
C THR A 110 -15.25 -1.70 -10.64
N ILE A 111 -15.98 -0.70 -10.11
CA ILE A 111 -17.39 -0.43 -10.47
C ILE A 111 -17.52 -0.11 -11.95
N TRP A 112 -16.58 0.63 -12.53
CA TRP A 112 -16.64 1.05 -13.92
C TRP A 112 -16.37 -0.08 -14.92
N ILE A 113 -15.48 -1.00 -14.57
CA ILE A 113 -15.10 -2.14 -15.43
C ILE A 113 -16.06 -3.32 -15.28
N PHE A 114 -16.40 -3.71 -14.04
CA PHE A 114 -17.05 -5.00 -13.78
C PHE A 114 -18.54 -4.90 -13.42
N LEU A 115 -19.06 -3.69 -13.20
CA LEU A 115 -20.44 -3.44 -12.76
C LEU A 115 -21.17 -2.47 -13.69
N ASP A 116 -22.35 -2.02 -13.24
CA ASP A 116 -23.30 -1.15 -13.94
C ASP A 116 -22.87 0.34 -14.00
N LYS A 117 -21.60 0.67 -13.70
CA LYS A 117 -21.06 2.04 -13.76
C LYS A 117 -21.79 3.06 -12.89
N LYS A 118 -22.58 2.63 -11.90
CA LYS A 118 -23.31 3.53 -11.00
C LYS A 118 -22.40 4.08 -9.90
N TYR A 119 -21.97 5.33 -10.05
CA TYR A 119 -21.09 6.04 -9.11
C TYR A 119 -21.59 6.03 -7.66
N LYS A 120 -22.91 6.02 -7.42
CA LYS A 120 -23.48 6.04 -6.06
C LYS A 120 -23.00 4.89 -5.16
N LYS A 121 -22.53 3.78 -5.74
CA LYS A 121 -21.95 2.64 -4.98
C LYS A 121 -20.62 2.99 -4.28
N ILE A 122 -19.99 4.13 -4.61
CA ILE A 122 -18.78 4.60 -3.92
C ILE A 122 -19.06 5.30 -2.59
N ILE A 123 -20.31 5.76 -2.36
CA ILE A 123 -20.66 6.61 -1.21
C ILE A 123 -20.28 5.95 0.13
N PRO A 124 -20.54 4.65 0.38
CA PRO A 124 -20.12 4.00 1.62
C PRO A 124 -18.61 4.02 1.83
N PHE A 125 -17.82 3.80 0.77
CA PHE A 125 -16.36 3.86 0.83
C PHE A 125 -15.87 5.27 1.10
N LEU A 126 -16.49 6.29 0.49
CA LEU A 126 -16.16 7.69 0.74
C LEU A 126 -16.39 8.09 2.20
N ILE A 127 -17.56 7.73 2.75
CA ILE A 127 -17.88 8.04 4.15
C ILE A 127 -16.91 7.31 5.09
N ALA A 128 -16.68 6.02 4.88
CA ALA A 128 -15.73 5.24 5.68
C ALA A 128 -14.31 5.82 5.58
N GLY A 129 -13.87 6.18 4.38
CA GLY A 129 -12.57 6.80 4.14
C GLY A 129 -12.41 8.15 4.85
N ILE A 130 -13.44 9.01 4.86
CA ILE A 130 -13.41 10.28 5.60
C ILE A 130 -13.31 10.03 7.11
N ILE A 131 -14.10 9.11 7.65
CA ILE A 131 -14.08 8.78 9.08
C ILE A 131 -12.69 8.25 9.46
N ILE A 132 -12.17 7.27 8.73
CA ILE A 132 -10.85 6.70 9.01
C ILE A 132 -9.76 7.75 8.81
N GLY A 133 -9.86 8.60 7.78
CA GLY A 133 -8.98 9.73 7.56
C GLY A 133 -8.90 10.65 8.77
N ALA A 134 -10.03 11.01 9.37
CA ALA A 134 -10.05 11.80 10.60
C ALA A 134 -9.42 11.05 11.79
N LEU A 135 -9.71 9.75 11.93
CA LEU A 135 -9.15 8.91 13.00
C LEU A 135 -7.62 8.80 12.92
N LEU A 136 -7.03 8.76 11.72
CA LEU A 136 -5.57 8.69 11.53
C LEU A 136 -4.82 9.88 12.14
N PHE A 137 -5.46 11.06 12.25
CA PHE A 137 -4.84 12.26 12.82
C PHE A 137 -5.12 12.46 14.30
N LEU A 138 -5.75 11.49 14.98
CA LEU A 138 -5.90 11.58 16.42
C LEU A 138 -4.53 11.58 17.11
N PRO A 139 -4.28 12.51 18.06
CA PRO A 139 -2.99 12.61 18.74
C PRO A 139 -2.68 11.35 19.57
N THR A 140 -3.70 10.57 19.92
CA THR A 140 -3.59 9.29 20.64
C THR A 140 -3.08 8.15 19.77
N ASN A 141 -2.83 8.35 18.47
CA ASN A 141 -2.22 7.31 17.63
C ASN A 141 -0.71 7.18 17.86
N TYR A 142 -0.07 8.22 18.39
CA TYR A 142 1.37 8.24 18.67
C TYR A 142 2.21 7.61 17.52
N TRP A 143 2.09 8.20 16.33
CA TRP A 143 2.81 7.71 15.16
C TRP A 143 4.31 7.81 15.38
N GLY A 144 5.01 6.70 15.15
CA GLY A 144 6.47 6.65 15.26
C GLY A 144 7.04 6.68 16.67
N VAL A 145 6.20 6.81 17.70
CA VAL A 145 6.64 6.86 19.10
C VAL A 145 5.61 6.16 19.95
N ASP A 146 5.96 5.12 20.71
CA ASP A 146 4.96 4.49 21.57
C ASP A 146 4.89 5.16 22.96
N PRO A 147 3.68 5.49 23.44
CA PRO A 147 3.51 6.00 24.78
C PRO A 147 3.79 4.87 25.79
N GLU A 148 4.09 5.23 27.05
CA GLU A 148 4.21 4.22 28.11
C GLU A 148 2.90 3.41 28.20
N ALA A 149 2.99 2.09 28.40
CA ALA A 149 1.82 1.20 28.44
C ALA A 149 0.77 1.60 29.49
N THR A 150 1.17 2.38 30.50
CA THR A 150 0.30 2.99 31.51
C THR A 150 -0.59 4.12 30.97
N THR A 151 -0.23 4.74 29.85
CA THR A 151 -0.91 5.91 29.27
C THR A 151 -1.82 5.58 28.07
N ASP A 152 -1.56 4.48 27.35
CA ASP A 152 -2.48 3.93 26.33
C ASP A 152 -2.51 2.39 26.38
N PRO A 153 -3.23 1.80 27.36
CA PRO A 153 -3.23 0.35 27.59
C PRO A 153 -3.88 -0.46 26.47
N THR A 154 -4.70 0.16 25.62
CA THR A 154 -5.41 -0.50 24.50
C THR A 154 -4.74 -0.30 23.15
N SER A 155 -3.73 0.58 23.07
CA SER A 155 -3.11 1.06 21.82
C SER A 155 -4.14 1.52 20.80
N THR A 156 -4.57 2.77 20.92
CA THR A 156 -5.50 3.44 19.98
C THR A 156 -5.03 3.27 18.54
N ARG A 157 -3.70 3.28 18.32
CA ARG A 157 -3.04 2.98 17.05
C ARG A 157 -3.44 1.62 16.47
N ILE A 158 -3.42 0.54 17.26
CA ILE A 158 -3.78 -0.80 16.77
C ILE A 158 -5.25 -0.86 16.36
N ILE A 159 -6.14 -0.25 17.15
CA ILE A 159 -7.57 -0.22 16.82
C ILE A 159 -7.79 0.50 15.49
N ILE A 160 -7.17 1.66 15.31
CA ILE A 160 -7.29 2.46 14.09
C ILE A 160 -6.64 1.77 12.90
N MET A 161 -5.46 1.15 13.08
CA MET A 161 -4.82 0.32 12.06
C MET A 161 -5.66 -0.90 11.68
N GLY A 162 -6.35 -1.52 12.63
CA GLY A 162 -7.28 -2.63 12.38
C GLY A 162 -8.51 -2.18 11.56
N LEU A 163 -9.11 -1.04 11.91
CA LEU A 163 -10.21 -0.43 11.14
C LEU A 163 -9.77 -0.01 9.74
N PHE A 164 -8.57 0.56 9.64
CA PHE A 164 -7.97 0.92 8.37
C PHE A 164 -7.67 -0.31 7.51
N LEU A 165 -7.09 -1.38 8.06
CA LEU A 165 -6.93 -2.66 7.38
C LEU A 165 -8.27 -3.20 6.88
N LEU A 166 -9.32 -3.20 7.72
CA LEU A 166 -10.64 -3.68 7.34
C LEU A 166 -11.20 -2.89 6.13
N TYR A 167 -11.06 -1.57 6.13
CA TYR A 167 -11.45 -0.72 5.01
C TYR A 167 -10.72 -1.09 3.72
N ASN A 168 -9.39 -1.20 3.76
CA ASN A 168 -8.56 -1.58 2.61
C ASN A 168 -8.92 -2.98 2.09
N VAL A 169 -9.08 -3.96 2.99
CA VAL A 169 -9.41 -5.35 2.66
C VAL A 169 -10.72 -5.46 1.89
N VAL A 170 -11.75 -4.70 2.27
CA VAL A 170 -13.03 -4.72 1.55
C VAL A 170 -12.84 -4.29 0.10
N VAL A 171 -12.06 -3.23 -0.15
CA VAL A 171 -11.77 -2.75 -1.51
C VAL A 171 -10.94 -3.76 -2.30
N TYR A 172 -9.92 -4.36 -1.69
CA TYR A 172 -9.03 -5.30 -2.37
C TYR A 172 -9.69 -6.64 -2.66
N ILE A 173 -10.47 -7.19 -1.72
CA ILE A 173 -11.29 -8.39 -1.94
C ILE A 173 -12.30 -8.12 -3.06
N PHE A 174 -12.92 -6.95 -3.06
CA PHE A 174 -13.88 -6.57 -4.09
C PHE A 174 -13.24 -6.62 -5.49
N LEU A 175 -12.10 -5.96 -5.71
CA LEU A 175 -11.41 -6.02 -7.00
C LEU A 175 -10.88 -7.44 -7.32
N ALA A 176 -10.25 -8.12 -6.36
CA ALA A 176 -9.70 -9.46 -6.55
C ALA A 176 -10.79 -10.46 -6.99
N PHE A 177 -11.95 -10.42 -6.33
CA PHE A 177 -13.10 -11.26 -6.65
C PHE A 177 -13.57 -11.05 -8.08
N TYR A 178 -13.78 -9.79 -8.50
CA TYR A 178 -14.24 -9.50 -9.86
C TYR A 178 -13.19 -9.83 -10.91
N ALA A 179 -11.91 -9.57 -10.65
CA ALA A 179 -10.83 -9.94 -11.54
C ALA A 179 -10.72 -11.48 -11.71
N PHE A 180 -10.79 -12.26 -10.62
CA PHE A 180 -10.84 -13.72 -10.74
C PHE A 180 -12.07 -14.20 -11.51
N ARG A 181 -13.25 -13.62 -11.24
CA ARG A 181 -14.48 -13.95 -11.95
C ARG A 181 -14.35 -13.67 -13.46
N GLU A 182 -13.79 -12.52 -13.83
CA GLU A 182 -13.63 -12.14 -15.23
C GLU A 182 -12.58 -13.00 -15.95
N SER A 183 -11.53 -13.41 -15.25
CA SER A 183 -10.55 -14.35 -15.81
C SER A 183 -11.18 -15.66 -16.28
N ARG A 184 -12.21 -16.15 -15.57
CA ARG A 184 -12.90 -17.40 -15.93
C ARG A 184 -13.78 -17.26 -17.18
N LYS A 185 -14.19 -16.04 -17.53
CA LYS A 185 -15.04 -15.74 -18.69
C LYS A 185 -14.24 -15.35 -19.93
N THR A 186 -12.98 -14.97 -19.76
CA THR A 186 -12.15 -14.47 -20.84
C THR A 186 -11.56 -15.62 -21.65
N GLU A 187 -11.86 -15.70 -22.95
CA GLU A 187 -11.32 -16.72 -23.86
C GLU A 187 -9.82 -16.55 -24.12
N ASP A 188 -9.38 -15.32 -24.37
CA ASP A 188 -7.96 -15.00 -24.61
C ASP A 188 -7.11 -15.25 -23.35
N LYS A 189 -6.17 -16.19 -23.47
CA LYS A 189 -5.28 -16.64 -22.38
C LYS A 189 -4.43 -15.50 -21.79
N VAL A 190 -4.02 -14.52 -22.59
CA VAL A 190 -3.21 -13.39 -22.13
C VAL A 190 -4.02 -12.51 -21.19
N TYR A 191 -5.25 -12.14 -21.58
CA TYR A 191 -6.13 -11.33 -20.74
C TYR A 191 -6.63 -12.11 -19.51
N ARG A 192 -6.94 -13.41 -19.67
CA ARG A 192 -7.25 -14.30 -18.55
C ARG A 192 -6.14 -14.32 -17.50
N THR A 193 -4.89 -14.46 -17.94
CA THR A 193 -3.73 -14.45 -17.05
C THR A 193 -3.54 -13.06 -16.42
N GLY A 194 -3.69 -11.99 -17.20
CA GLY A 194 -3.65 -10.62 -16.70
C GLY A 194 -4.62 -10.37 -15.54
N PHE A 195 -5.88 -10.80 -15.68
CA PHE A 195 -6.87 -10.69 -14.60
C PHE A 195 -6.50 -11.49 -13.36
N ARG A 196 -5.98 -12.72 -13.50
CA ARG A 196 -5.51 -13.51 -12.34
C ARG A 196 -4.35 -12.83 -11.63
N VAL A 197 -3.42 -12.27 -12.38
CA VAL A 197 -2.26 -11.55 -11.84
C VAL A 197 -2.70 -10.28 -11.11
N ILE A 198 -3.67 -9.52 -11.64
CA ILE A 198 -4.28 -8.39 -10.92
C ILE A 198 -4.86 -8.85 -9.58
N ALA A 199 -5.62 -9.94 -9.57
CA ALA A 199 -6.22 -10.47 -8.35
C ALA A 199 -5.18 -10.93 -7.31
N LEU A 200 -4.09 -11.57 -7.76
CA LEU A 200 -2.96 -11.93 -6.90
C LEU A 200 -2.24 -10.69 -6.33
N GLY A 201 -2.10 -9.62 -7.12
CA GLY A 201 -1.56 -8.35 -6.63
C GLY A 201 -2.41 -7.73 -5.54
N GLN A 202 -3.74 -7.84 -5.62
CA GLN A 202 -4.65 -7.38 -4.57
C GLN A 202 -4.56 -8.25 -3.30
N ILE A 203 -4.37 -9.56 -3.43
CA ILE A 203 -4.09 -10.44 -2.28
C ILE A 203 -2.76 -10.05 -1.62
N ALA A 204 -1.72 -9.77 -2.41
CA ALA A 204 -0.44 -9.28 -1.88
C ALA A 204 -0.63 -7.96 -1.12
N ASN A 205 -1.41 -7.00 -1.64
CA ASN A 205 -1.76 -5.77 -0.91
C ASN A 205 -2.46 -6.03 0.43
N ILE A 206 -3.37 -6.99 0.52
CA ILE A 206 -3.98 -7.37 1.80
C ILE A 206 -2.89 -7.82 2.79
N ILE A 207 -1.96 -8.64 2.33
CA ILE A 207 -0.84 -9.14 3.15
C ILE A 207 0.06 -7.99 3.62
N VAL A 208 0.28 -6.94 2.81
CA VAL A 208 1.02 -5.72 3.23
C VAL A 208 0.40 -5.11 4.49
N PHE A 209 -0.90 -4.83 4.48
CA PHE A 209 -1.56 -4.21 5.63
C PHE A 209 -1.70 -5.17 6.83
N VAL A 210 -1.78 -6.49 6.58
CA VAL A 210 -1.69 -7.48 7.66
C VAL A 210 -0.32 -7.38 8.34
N PHE A 211 0.78 -7.27 7.59
CA PHE A 211 2.10 -7.09 8.18
C PHE A 211 2.25 -5.75 8.92
N PHE A 212 1.70 -4.64 8.42
CA PHE A 212 1.68 -3.38 9.18
C PHE A 212 0.89 -3.48 10.50
N LEU A 213 -0.21 -4.23 10.52
CA LEU A 213 -0.96 -4.47 11.76
C LEU A 213 -0.17 -5.38 12.71
N LEU A 214 0.46 -6.44 12.21
CA LEU A 214 1.30 -7.34 13.02
C LEU A 214 2.50 -6.61 13.61
N ASP A 215 3.12 -5.69 12.87
CA ASP A 215 4.17 -4.81 13.36
C ASP A 215 3.68 -3.99 14.57
N SER A 216 2.53 -3.31 14.42
CA SER A 216 1.92 -2.54 15.50
C SER A 216 1.59 -3.39 16.73
N ILE A 217 1.08 -4.62 16.53
CA ILE A 217 0.78 -5.57 17.62
C ILE A 217 2.07 -6.02 18.32
N LEU A 218 3.12 -6.34 17.56
CA LEU A 218 4.39 -6.79 18.13
C LEU A 218 5.06 -5.68 18.96
N ILE A 219 4.99 -4.44 18.49
CA ILE A 219 5.53 -3.29 19.23
C ILE A 219 4.78 -3.08 20.55
N LEU A 220 3.45 -3.23 20.57
CA LEU A 220 2.66 -3.16 21.82
C LEU A 220 3.15 -4.20 22.86
N PHE A 221 3.45 -5.41 22.42
CA PHE A 221 3.93 -6.47 23.31
C PHE A 221 5.43 -6.41 23.63
N ASN A 222 6.19 -5.54 22.95
CA ASN A 222 7.61 -5.34 23.19
C ASN A 222 7.93 -3.85 23.43
N PRO A 223 7.73 -3.35 24.67
CA PRO A 223 7.96 -1.95 25.02
C PRO A 223 9.42 -1.48 24.98
N GLY A 224 10.37 -2.32 24.55
CA GLY A 224 11.76 -1.94 24.26
C GLY A 224 12.12 -2.03 22.77
N SER A 225 11.13 -2.27 21.90
CA SER A 225 11.30 -2.33 20.45
C SER A 225 11.75 -0.97 19.91
N PRO A 226 12.59 -0.88 18.86
CA PRO A 226 13.01 0.41 18.28
C PRO A 226 11.93 1.10 17.41
N GLY A 227 10.64 0.82 17.64
CA GLY A 227 9.53 1.36 16.87
C GLY A 227 9.28 0.68 15.51
N TYR A 228 10.08 -0.34 15.17
CA TYR A 228 9.92 -1.16 13.97
C TYR A 228 10.29 -2.62 14.26
N SER A 229 9.62 -3.55 13.59
CA SER A 229 9.96 -4.97 13.61
C SER A 229 10.21 -5.53 12.22
N ILE A 230 10.60 -6.80 12.12
CA ILE A 230 10.77 -7.51 10.85
C ILE A 230 9.53 -7.47 9.94
N PHE A 231 8.34 -7.27 10.52
CA PHE A 231 7.11 -7.17 9.74
C PHE A 231 7.08 -5.93 8.83
N ILE A 232 7.80 -4.85 9.15
CA ILE A 232 7.89 -3.71 8.25
C ILE A 232 8.59 -4.08 6.93
N ASP A 233 9.71 -4.81 7.02
CA ASP A 233 10.45 -5.27 5.85
C ASP A 233 9.60 -6.23 5.03
N LEU A 234 8.90 -7.16 5.69
CA LEU A 234 7.99 -8.10 5.03
C LEU A 234 6.82 -7.37 4.34
N ALA A 235 6.26 -6.32 4.95
CA ALA A 235 5.23 -5.49 4.35
C ALA A 235 5.75 -4.85 3.05
N TRP A 236 6.91 -4.20 3.09
CA TRP A 236 7.45 -3.51 1.92
C TRP A 236 7.94 -4.46 0.82
N ILE A 237 8.56 -5.59 1.17
CA ILE A 237 8.88 -6.64 0.19
C ILE A 237 7.60 -7.12 -0.50
N THR A 238 6.52 -7.33 0.26
CA THR A 238 5.22 -7.72 -0.29
C THR A 238 4.62 -6.62 -1.17
N ALA A 239 4.81 -5.35 -0.82
CA ALA A 239 4.37 -4.21 -1.64
C ALA A 239 5.14 -4.13 -2.97
N ILE A 240 6.44 -4.45 -2.98
CA ILE A 240 7.24 -4.57 -4.21
C ILE A 240 6.72 -5.71 -5.09
N ILE A 241 6.43 -6.88 -4.49
CA ILE A 241 5.82 -8.02 -5.20
C ILE A 241 4.46 -7.62 -5.79
N ALA A 242 3.60 -6.96 -5.00
CA ALA A 242 2.29 -6.47 -5.46
C ALA A 242 2.44 -5.49 -6.64
N SER A 243 3.40 -4.56 -6.55
CA SER A 243 3.72 -3.60 -7.61
C SER A 243 4.16 -4.30 -8.90
N PHE A 244 5.01 -5.32 -8.79
CA PHE A 244 5.42 -6.14 -9.93
C PHE A 244 4.24 -6.89 -10.55
N LEU A 245 3.36 -7.49 -9.74
CA LEU A 245 2.13 -8.13 -10.21
C LEU A 245 1.22 -7.11 -10.91
N PHE A 246 1.05 -5.91 -10.38
CA PHE A 246 0.26 -4.86 -11.04
C PHE A 246 0.87 -4.40 -12.36
N TYR A 247 2.20 -4.30 -12.47
CA TYR A 247 2.86 -4.05 -13.73
C TYR A 247 2.50 -5.14 -14.76
N LEU A 248 2.64 -6.42 -14.41
CA LEU A 248 2.30 -7.52 -15.31
C LEU A 248 0.82 -7.53 -15.67
N GLY A 249 -0.06 -7.38 -14.68
CA GLY A 249 -1.50 -7.49 -14.83
C GLY A 249 -2.15 -6.33 -15.59
N PHE A 250 -1.79 -5.08 -15.28
CA PHE A 250 -2.38 -3.90 -15.91
C PHE A 250 -1.65 -3.45 -17.18
N ILE A 251 -0.32 -3.57 -17.23
CA ILE A 251 0.44 -3.13 -18.41
C ILE A 251 0.45 -4.21 -19.49
N LEU A 252 0.55 -5.49 -19.10
CA LEU A 252 0.74 -6.65 -19.97
C LEU A 252 1.90 -6.40 -20.97
N PRO A 253 3.16 -6.30 -20.51
CA PRO A 253 4.28 -6.00 -21.38
C PRO A 253 4.51 -7.11 -22.43
N ASN A 254 5.08 -6.75 -23.58
CA ASN A 254 5.20 -7.66 -24.72
C ASN A 254 5.95 -8.97 -24.41
N TRP A 255 6.99 -8.91 -23.57
CA TRP A 255 7.72 -10.10 -23.16
C TRP A 255 6.83 -11.07 -22.36
N PHE A 256 6.01 -10.54 -21.45
CA PHE A 256 5.08 -11.35 -20.66
C PHE A 256 4.00 -11.98 -21.53
N ARG A 257 3.48 -11.24 -22.52
CA ARG A 257 2.54 -11.78 -23.53
C ARG A 257 3.16 -12.92 -24.34
N LYS A 258 4.45 -12.81 -24.71
CA LYS A 258 5.15 -13.85 -25.48
C LYS A 258 5.29 -15.13 -24.66
N ILE A 259 5.65 -15.05 -23.38
CA ILE A 259 5.76 -16.20 -22.47
C ILE A 259 4.43 -16.98 -22.41
N ILE A 260 3.32 -16.27 -22.17
CA ILE A 260 1.98 -16.90 -22.07
C ILE A 260 1.58 -17.59 -23.39
N LYS A 261 1.89 -16.96 -24.53
CA LYS A 261 1.57 -17.50 -25.86
C LYS A 261 2.49 -18.67 -26.27
N SER A 262 3.75 -18.69 -25.83
CA SER A 262 4.67 -19.79 -26.17
C SER A 262 4.28 -21.11 -25.53
N GLU A 263 3.62 -21.07 -24.36
CA GLU A 263 3.09 -22.26 -23.70
C GLU A 263 1.92 -22.92 -24.46
N ASP A 264 1.30 -22.22 -25.42
CA ASP A 264 0.20 -22.77 -26.24
C ASP A 264 0.69 -23.46 -27.52
N LYS A 265 2.00 -23.46 -27.80
CA LYS A 265 2.49 -24.27 -28.91
C LYS A 265 2.31 -25.74 -28.56
N PRO A 266 1.67 -26.56 -29.41
CA PRO A 266 1.61 -27.99 -29.19
C PRO A 266 3.03 -28.51 -29.01
N LYS A 267 3.28 -29.27 -27.95
CA LYS A 267 4.55 -29.98 -27.82
C LYS A 267 4.69 -30.85 -29.08
N PRO A 268 5.85 -30.84 -29.74
CA PRO A 268 6.09 -31.79 -30.83
C PRO A 268 5.83 -33.19 -30.27
N ALA A 269 5.04 -33.96 -31.02
CA ALA A 269 4.67 -35.33 -30.67
C ALA A 269 5.91 -36.22 -30.57
#